data_AF-A0A5C4X750-F1
#
_entry.id   AF-A0A5C4X750-F1
#
_cell.length_a   1.000
_cell.length_b   1.000
_cell.length_c   1.000
_cell.angle_alpha   90.00
_cell.angle_beta   90.00
_cell.angle_gamma   90.00
#
_symmetry.space_group_name_H-M   'P 1'
#
loop_
_entity.id
_entity.type
_entity.pdbx_description
1 polymer ?
#
loop_
_entity_poly.entity_id
_entity_poly.type
_entity_poly.pdbx_seq_one_letter_code
_entity_poly.pdbx_strand_id
1 'polypeptide(L)' 'MLRAQREAAAAALPPEVLDYYDAGAGDEVTRREGALAWSSYRLRPRVLRDVGA' A
#
# COMPACT_ATOMS: atom_id res chain seq x y z
N MET A 1 -1.39 -6.47 -6.38
CA MET A 1 0.05 -6.67 -6.59
C MET A 1 0.76 -6.65 -5.25
N LEU A 2 0.82 -5.52 -4.52
CA LEU A 2 1.60 -5.33 -3.27
C LEU A 2 1.42 -6.39 -2.16
N ARG A 3 0.27 -7.05 -2.03
CA ARG A 3 0.06 -8.11 -1.03
C ARG A 3 1.02 -9.28 -1.23
N ALA A 4 1.20 -9.74 -2.46
CA ALA A 4 2.08 -10.88 -2.75
C ALA A 4 3.55 -10.55 -2.46
N GLN A 5 3.98 -9.30 -2.68
CA GLN A 5 5.32 -8.86 -2.30
C GLN A 5 5.50 -8.80 -0.78
N ARG A 6 4.47 -8.35 -0.04
CA ARG A 6 4.52 -8.35 1.43
C ARG A 6 4.60 -9.76 2.00
N GLU A 7 3.86 -10.71 1.44
CA GLU A 7 3.92 -12.13 1.83
C GLU A 7 5.30 -12.74 1.55
N ALA A 8 5.87 -12.47 0.38
CA ALA A 8 7.22 -12.90 0.04
C ALA A 8 8.27 -12.30 0.98
N ALA A 9 8.13 -11.02 1.35
CA ALA A 9 9.01 -10.37 2.32
C ALA A 9 8.88 -10.99 3.72
N ALA A 10 7.67 -11.29 4.17
CA ALA A 10 7.43 -11.94 5.45
C ALA A 10 8.04 -13.35 5.54
N ALA A 11 8.18 -14.05 4.40
CA ALA A 11 8.84 -15.35 4.34
C ALA A 11 10.38 -15.26 4.27
N ALA A 12 10.92 -14.13 3.82
CA ALA A 12 12.35 -13.98 3.53
C ALA A 12 13.12 -13.18 4.60
N LEU A 13 12.44 -12.31 5.37
CA LEU A 13 13.08 -11.41 6.32
C LEU A 13 13.05 -11.98 7.75
N PRO A 14 14.09 -11.70 8.56
CA PRO A 14 14.01 -11.89 10.00
C PRO A 14 12.83 -11.10 10.60
N PRO A 15 12.15 -11.61 11.65
CA PRO A 15 10.98 -10.96 12.24
C PRO A 15 11.24 -9.51 12.65
N GLU A 16 12.37 -9.22 13.29
CA GLU A 16 12.73 -7.88 13.75
C GLU A 16 12.94 -6.89 12.59
N VAL A 17 13.40 -7.37 11.44
CA VAL A 17 13.58 -6.56 10.23
C VAL A 17 12.22 -6.29 9.58
N LEU A 18 11.37 -7.32 9.52
CA LEU A 18 10.01 -7.18 9.02
C LEU A 18 9.23 -6.18 9.88
N ASP A 19 9.27 -6.32 11.20
CA ASP A 19 8.59 -5.45 12.15
C ASP A 19 9.06 -3.99 12.01
N TYR A 20 10.34 -3.74 11.78
CA TYR A 20 10.85 -2.39 11.55
C TYR A 20 10.23 -1.74 10.30
N TYR A 21 10.15 -2.47 9.19
CA TYR A 21 9.53 -1.94 7.96
C TYR A 21 8.01 -1.87 8.05
N ASP A 22 7.40 -2.78 8.81
CA ASP A 22 5.98 -2.81 9.05
C ASP A 22 5.55 -1.92 10.22
N ALA A 23 6.41 -1.13 10.84
CA ALA A 23 6.04 -0.21 11.91
C ALA A 23 5.63 1.19 11.38
N GLY A 24 4.76 1.85 12.14
CA GLY A 24 4.46 3.28 12.01
C GLY A 24 4.86 4.06 13.26
N ALA A 25 4.68 5.38 13.23
CA ALA A 25 4.91 6.22 14.40
C ALA A 25 3.74 6.08 15.41
N GLY A 26 4.07 5.94 16.71
CA GLY A 26 3.10 5.90 17.80
C GLY A 26 2.02 4.84 17.58
N ASP A 27 0.76 5.22 17.75
CA ASP A 27 -0.40 4.33 17.54
C ASP A 27 -0.70 4.02 16.06
N GLU A 28 0.18 4.41 15.14
CA GLU A 28 0.13 4.20 13.69
C GLU A 28 -1.12 4.75 12.99
N VAL A 29 -1.78 5.74 13.61
CA VAL A 29 -3.00 6.37 13.08
C VAL A 29 -2.77 6.90 11.66
N THR A 30 -1.74 7.74 11.47
CA THR A 30 -1.40 8.33 10.16
C THR A 30 -1.14 7.26 9.09
N ARG A 31 -0.50 6.14 9.47
CA ARG A 31 -0.20 5.06 8.53
C ARG A 31 -1.48 4.36 8.07
N ARG A 32 -2.40 4.04 8.99
CA ARG A 32 -3.69 3.42 8.65
C ARG A 32 -4.57 4.38 7.84
N GLU A 33 -4.71 5.62 8.30
CA GLU A 33 -5.55 6.61 7.66
C GLU A 33 -5.03 7.01 6.27
N GLY A 34 -3.71 7.08 6.09
CA GLY A 34 -3.11 7.42 4.80
C GLY A 34 -3.50 6.45 3.68
N ALA A 35 -3.55 5.14 3.97
CA ALA A 35 -4.01 4.14 3.01
C ALA A 35 -5.53 4.25 2.76
N LEU A 36 -6.32 4.44 3.83
CA LEU A 36 -7.78 4.53 3.76
C LEU A 36 -8.27 5.78 3.03
N ALA A 37 -7.56 6.90 3.13
CA ALA A 37 -7.95 8.18 2.53
C ALA A 37 -8.18 8.09 1.01
N TRP A 38 -7.45 7.22 0.31
CA TRP A 38 -7.63 7.00 -1.13
C TRP A 38 -9.01 6.44 -1.48
N SER A 39 -9.65 5.71 -0.56
CA SER A 39 -10.99 5.15 -0.80
C SER A 39 -12.08 6.22 -0.93
N SER A 40 -11.82 7.43 -0.41
CA SER A 40 -12.70 8.60 -0.51
C SER A 40 -12.68 9.25 -1.90
N TYR A 41 -11.72 8.91 -2.75
CA TYR A 41 -11.61 9.44 -4.11
C TYR A 41 -12.05 8.39 -5.13
N ARG A 42 -12.66 8.87 -6.22
CA ARG A 42 -13.07 8.04 -7.36
C ARG A 42 -12.40 8.54 -8.63
N LEU A 43 -11.88 7.61 -9.43
CA LEU A 43 -11.47 7.91 -10.79
C LEU A 43 -12.71 8.13 -11.65
N ARG A 44 -12.64 9.07 -12.59
CA ARG A 44 -13.67 9.28 -13.61
C ARG A 44 -13.13 8.75 -14.95
N PRO A 45 -13.49 7.51 -15.35
CA PRO A 45 -13.03 6.96 -16.63
C PRO A 45 -13.45 7.84 -17.80
N ARG A 46 -12.54 8.08 -18.75
CA ARG A 46 -12.80 8.80 -19.99
C ARG A 46 -12.66 7.82 -21.14
N VAL A 47 -13.78 7.50 -21.78
CA VAL A 47 -13.84 6.53 -22.88
C VAL A 47 -13.39 7.14 -24.20
N LEU A 48 -13.06 6.28 -25.17
CA LEU A 48 -12.62 6.67 -26.53
C LEU A 48 -11.39 7.59 -26.54
N ARG A 49 -10.56 7.50 -25.51
CA ARG A 49 -9.27 8.16 -25.40
C ARG A 49 -8.20 7.17 -25.81
N ASP A 50 -7.34 7.53 -26.77
CA ASP A 50 -6.11 6.78 -27.01
C ASP A 50 -5.19 6.93 -25.80
N VAL A 51 -4.72 5.80 -25.27
CA VAL A 51 -3.87 5.69 -24.07
C VAL A 51 -2.57 4.94 -24.35
N GLY A 52 -2.29 4.60 -25.62
CA GLY A 52 -1.12 3.81 -26.03
C GLY A 52 -0.10 4.57 -26.88
N ALA A 53 -0.37 5.84 -27.20
CA ALA A 53 0.53 6.72 -27.95
C ALA A 53 1.67 7.29 -27.09
#